data_AF-H3AFJ2-F1
#
_entry.id   AF-H3AFJ2-F1
#
_cell.length_a   1.000
_cell.length_b   1.000
_cell.length_c   1.000
_cell.angle_alpha   90.00
_cell.angle_beta   90.00
_cell.angle_gamma   90.00
#
_symmetry.space_group_name_H-M   'P 1'
#
loop_
_entity.id
_entity.type
_entity.pdbx_description
1 polymer ?
#
loop_
_entity_poly.entity_id
_entity_poly.type
_entity_poly.pdbx_seq_one_letter_code
_entity_poly.pdbx_strand_id
1 'polypeptide(L)'
;MAGDSQQGDVRSHLVSERLGLGQNLDLSDTMVQQKLDEIKDQIKREIRKELKIKEGAENLRKVTTDKKNLAYVDNILKKSNKKLEELHQELQELNAHIVVKDPEDLSDCPQTPDTPNSESRSSASSSRMTALKKQLDIELKVKLGAENMIHMYSNGSSKDRKLLATAQQMLQDSKTKIEIIRMQILKTVQTSEVSFDNGDGIGKRKNCNVLEDYLNIFCCIKSHSISWLSSAVF
;
A
#
# COMPACT_ATOMS: atom_id res chain seq x y z
N MET A 1 -27.46 -32.28 -16.37
CA MET A 1 -26.19 -31.75 -15.79
C MET A 1 -25.89 -30.40 -16.43
N ALA A 2 -25.15 -29.55 -15.68
CA ALA A 2 -24.82 -28.13 -15.89
C ALA A 2 -25.92 -27.17 -15.36
N GLY A 3 -25.74 -26.37 -14.29
CA GLY A 3 -24.54 -25.81 -13.63
C GLY A 3 -24.47 -24.31 -13.96
N ASP A 4 -25.24 -23.47 -13.26
CA ASP A 4 -24.84 -22.59 -12.14
C ASP A 4 -23.89 -21.44 -12.53
N SER A 5 -24.41 -20.20 -12.51
CA SER A 5 -23.69 -18.93 -12.67
C SER A 5 -24.57 -17.75 -12.24
N GLN A 6 -24.83 -17.62 -10.94
CA GLN A 6 -25.46 -16.42 -10.33
C GLN A 6 -24.76 -15.96 -9.05
N GLN A 7 -23.43 -16.03 -8.97
CA GLN A 7 -22.70 -15.69 -7.74
C GLN A 7 -22.09 -14.28 -7.72
N GLY A 8 -22.21 -13.51 -8.82
CA GLY A 8 -21.67 -12.14 -8.92
C GLY A 8 -22.60 -11.02 -8.41
N ASP A 9 -23.91 -11.23 -8.41
CA ASP A 9 -24.91 -10.18 -8.18
C ASP A 9 -25.17 -9.91 -6.68
N VAL A 10 -25.12 -10.96 -5.86
CA VAL A 10 -25.36 -10.87 -4.40
C VAL A 10 -24.29 -10.04 -3.69
N ARG A 11 -23.05 -10.07 -4.21
CA ARG A 11 -21.88 -9.42 -3.59
C ARG A 11 -21.87 -7.90 -3.77
N SER A 12 -22.41 -7.42 -4.89
CA SER A 12 -22.59 -5.97 -5.12
C SER A 12 -23.77 -5.42 -4.32
N HIS A 13 -24.78 -6.26 -4.07
CA HIS A 13 -26.03 -5.86 -3.42
C HIS A 13 -25.82 -5.40 -1.97
N LEU A 14 -25.00 -6.09 -1.18
CA LEU A 14 -24.81 -5.82 0.25
C LEU A 14 -24.07 -4.50 0.54
N VAL A 15 -23.11 -4.14 -0.32
CA VAL A 15 -22.37 -2.87 -0.21
C VAL A 15 -23.26 -1.69 -0.63
N SER A 16 -24.06 -1.85 -1.69
CA SER A 16 -25.05 -0.84 -2.10
C SER A 16 -26.14 -0.61 -1.05
N GLU A 17 -26.57 -1.66 -0.36
CA GLU A 17 -27.62 -1.59 0.68
C GLU A 17 -27.14 -0.82 1.93
N ARG A 18 -25.87 -0.96 2.33
CA ARG A 18 -25.24 -0.20 3.43
C ARG A 18 -24.99 1.27 3.10
N LEU A 19 -24.82 1.59 1.82
CA LEU A 19 -24.55 2.95 1.33
C LEU A 19 -25.82 3.74 1.00
N GLY A 20 -26.99 3.08 0.94
CA GLY A 20 -28.27 3.73 0.65
C GLY A 20 -28.38 4.30 -0.78
N LEU A 21 -27.51 3.84 -1.69
CA LEU A 21 -27.37 4.37 -3.04
C LEU A 21 -27.52 3.23 -4.04
N GLY A 22 -28.64 3.22 -4.76
CA GLY A 22 -28.98 2.20 -5.75
C GLY A 22 -27.99 2.15 -6.92
N GLN A 23 -27.61 0.92 -7.29
CA GLN A 23 -27.00 0.33 -8.50
C GLN A 23 -26.26 1.15 -9.58
N ASN A 24 -26.05 2.46 -9.47
CA ASN A 24 -25.29 3.24 -10.45
C ASN A 24 -24.48 4.32 -9.74
N LEU A 25 -23.23 4.03 -9.36
CA LEU A 25 -22.33 5.04 -8.84
C LEU A 25 -20.96 4.95 -9.52
N ASP A 26 -20.54 6.09 -10.05
CA ASP A 26 -19.16 6.35 -10.47
C ASP A 26 -18.27 6.30 -9.22
N LEU A 27 -17.44 5.26 -9.15
CA LEU A 27 -16.58 4.96 -8.00
C LEU A 27 -15.47 6.01 -7.78
N SER A 28 -15.37 7.01 -8.67
CA SER A 28 -14.35 8.07 -8.63
C SER A 28 -14.76 9.29 -7.80
N ASP A 29 -15.99 9.34 -7.27
CA ASP A 29 -16.48 10.51 -6.55
C ASP A 29 -15.85 10.61 -5.15
N THR A 30 -15.23 11.75 -4.85
CA THR A 30 -14.44 11.98 -3.61
C THR A 30 -15.25 11.73 -2.33
N MET A 31 -16.56 11.95 -2.35
CA MET A 31 -17.46 11.70 -1.23
C MET A 31 -17.74 10.20 -1.00
N VAL A 32 -17.77 9.41 -2.07
CA VAL A 32 -17.99 7.95 -2.02
C VAL A 32 -16.75 7.28 -1.44
N GLN A 33 -15.56 7.72 -1.86
CA GLN A 33 -14.30 7.20 -1.34
C GLN A 33 -14.13 7.50 0.17
N GLN A 34 -14.49 8.71 0.61
CA GLN A 34 -14.48 9.06 2.04
C GLN A 34 -15.43 8.19 2.85
N LYS A 35 -16.66 7.95 2.38
CA LYS A 35 -17.61 7.05 3.04
C LYS A 35 -17.10 5.60 3.10
N LEU A 36 -16.45 5.11 2.04
CA LEU A 36 -15.86 3.76 2.03
C LEU A 36 -14.74 3.63 3.07
N ASP A 37 -13.89 4.65 3.20
CA ASP A 37 -12.82 4.68 4.19
C ASP A 37 -13.37 4.76 5.63
N GLU A 38 -14.43 5.56 5.85
CA GLU A 38 -15.14 5.62 7.14
C GLU A 38 -15.74 4.26 7.53
N ILE A 39 -16.39 3.56 6.58
CA ILE A 39 -16.96 2.22 6.81
C ILE A 39 -15.86 1.20 7.09
N LYS A 40 -14.75 1.23 6.34
CA LYS A 40 -13.58 0.36 6.59
C LYS A 40 -13.01 0.57 7.99
N ASP A 41 -12.89 1.81 8.43
CA ASP A 41 -12.38 2.12 9.75
C ASP A 41 -13.39 1.77 10.86
N GLN A 42 -14.70 1.89 10.60
CA GLN A 42 -15.74 1.38 11.48
C GLN A 42 -15.62 -0.13 11.70
N ILE A 43 -15.50 -0.92 10.64
CA ILE A 43 -15.37 -2.38 10.71
C ILE A 43 -14.08 -2.77 11.44
N LYS A 44 -12.95 -2.12 11.15
CA LYS A 44 -11.69 -2.34 11.90
C LYS A 44 -11.83 -2.03 13.39
N ARG A 45 -12.58 -0.98 13.76
CA ARG A 45 -12.87 -0.68 15.17
C ARG A 45 -13.75 -1.76 15.81
N GLU A 46 -14.75 -2.27 15.10
CA GLU A 46 -15.62 -3.34 15.60
C GLU A 46 -14.88 -4.66 15.77
N ILE A 47 -14.01 -5.06 14.83
CA ILE A 47 -13.15 -6.25 14.98
C ILE A 47 -12.32 -6.16 16.26
N ARG A 48 -11.70 -5.00 16.53
CA ARG A 48 -10.92 -4.80 17.77
C ARG A 48 -11.78 -4.90 19.03
N LYS A 49 -13.02 -4.39 19.01
CA LYS A 49 -13.94 -4.51 20.14
C LYS A 49 -14.36 -5.96 20.36
N GLU A 50 -14.70 -6.67 19.28
CA GLU A 50 -15.17 -8.04 19.31
C GLU A 50 -14.07 -9.01 19.77
N LEU A 51 -12.82 -8.80 19.33
CA LEU A 51 -11.66 -9.55 19.85
C LEU A 51 -11.48 -9.40 21.36
N LYS A 52 -11.66 -8.19 21.90
CA LYS A 52 -11.59 -7.95 23.37
C LYS A 52 -12.71 -8.66 24.11
N ILE A 53 -13.91 -8.69 23.54
CA ILE A 53 -15.05 -9.42 24.12
C ILE A 53 -14.77 -10.91 24.12
N LYS A 54 -14.30 -11.46 22.99
CA LYS A 54 -13.90 -12.86 22.88
C LYS A 54 -12.83 -13.25 23.90
N GLU A 55 -11.76 -12.47 24.02
CA GLU A 55 -10.70 -12.70 25.01
C GLU A 55 -11.24 -12.68 26.44
N GLY A 56 -12.08 -11.69 26.77
CA GLY A 56 -12.74 -11.59 28.07
C GLY A 56 -13.64 -12.79 28.37
N ALA A 57 -14.41 -13.26 27.37
CA ALA A 57 -15.26 -14.44 27.49
C ALA A 57 -14.46 -15.74 27.60
N GLU A 58 -13.32 -15.86 26.90
CA GLU A 58 -12.42 -17.02 27.03
C GLU A 58 -11.79 -17.08 28.42
N ASN A 59 -11.38 -15.94 28.96
CA ASN A 59 -10.86 -15.86 30.33
C ASN A 59 -11.95 -16.18 31.36
N LEU A 60 -13.18 -15.69 31.16
CA LEU A 60 -14.33 -16.03 32.01
C LEU A 60 -14.65 -17.52 31.95
N ARG A 61 -14.55 -18.16 30.76
CA ARG A 61 -14.76 -19.60 30.59
C ARG A 61 -13.76 -20.42 31.42
N LYS A 62 -12.49 -20.00 31.50
CA LYS A 62 -11.45 -20.72 32.27
C LYS A 62 -11.74 -20.78 33.77
N VAL A 63 -12.37 -19.75 34.32
CA VAL A 63 -12.65 -19.63 35.76
C VAL A 63 -14.07 -20.09 36.14
N THR A 64 -14.94 -20.34 35.16
CA THR A 64 -16.33 -20.75 35.41
C THR A 64 -16.43 -22.27 35.53
N THR A 65 -17.01 -22.75 36.63
CA THR A 65 -17.22 -24.18 36.91
C THR A 65 -18.69 -24.61 36.80
N ASP A 66 -19.63 -23.68 36.98
CA ASP A 66 -21.07 -23.95 36.92
C ASP A 66 -21.55 -24.27 35.50
N LYS A 67 -22.24 -25.40 35.34
CA LYS A 67 -22.71 -25.92 34.03
C LYS A 67 -23.61 -24.94 33.26
N LYS A 68 -24.50 -24.21 33.96
CA LYS A 68 -25.40 -23.23 33.33
C LYS A 68 -24.65 -21.97 32.88
N ASN A 69 -23.68 -21.51 33.67
CA ASN A 69 -22.88 -20.34 33.35
C ASN A 69 -21.88 -20.65 32.22
N LEU A 70 -21.30 -21.85 32.21
CA LEU A 70 -20.47 -22.35 31.10
C LEU A 70 -21.24 -22.30 29.77
N ALA A 71 -22.47 -22.81 29.73
CA ALA A 71 -23.30 -22.76 28.52
C ALA A 71 -23.62 -21.32 28.07
N TYR A 72 -23.80 -20.38 29.01
CA TYR A 72 -23.98 -18.97 28.70
C TYR A 72 -22.72 -18.34 28.10
N VAL A 73 -21.55 -18.60 28.70
CA VAL A 73 -20.25 -18.11 28.21
C VAL A 73 -19.91 -18.71 26.85
N ASP A 74 -20.19 -20.00 26.63
CA ASP A 74 -20.00 -20.65 25.33
C ASP A 74 -20.90 -20.05 24.23
N ASN A 75 -22.12 -19.65 24.58
CA ASN A 75 -22.99 -18.93 23.65
C ASN A 75 -22.45 -17.54 23.31
N ILE A 76 -21.86 -16.82 24.28
CA ILE A 76 -21.17 -15.54 24.03
C ILE A 76 -20.00 -15.76 23.06
N LEU A 77 -19.18 -16.78 23.31
CA LEU A 77 -18.02 -17.09 22.47
C LEU A 77 -18.43 -17.46 21.04
N LYS A 78 -19.47 -18.28 20.88
CA LYS A 78 -20.01 -18.62 19.55
C LYS A 78 -20.51 -17.39 18.81
N LYS A 79 -21.28 -16.51 19.48
CA LYS A 79 -21.77 -15.26 18.90
C LYS A 79 -20.63 -14.32 18.52
N SER A 80 -19.65 -14.17 19.39
CA SER A 80 -18.49 -13.29 19.17
C SER A 80 -17.59 -13.79 18.02
N ASN A 81 -17.38 -15.12 17.93
CA ASN A 81 -16.69 -15.73 16.79
C ASN A 81 -17.41 -15.51 15.47
N LYS A 82 -18.72 -15.79 15.43
CA LYS A 82 -19.53 -15.59 14.21
C LYS A 82 -19.49 -14.13 13.75
N LYS A 83 -19.60 -13.18 14.68
CA LYS A 83 -19.53 -11.75 14.38
C LYS A 83 -18.14 -11.33 13.89
N LEU A 84 -17.06 -11.92 14.41
CA LEU A 84 -15.72 -11.70 13.87
C LEU A 84 -15.60 -12.19 12.43
N GLU A 85 -16.10 -13.37 12.13
CA GLU A 85 -16.13 -13.92 10.76
C GLU A 85 -16.89 -13.00 9.81
N GLU A 86 -18.09 -12.54 10.20
CA GLU A 86 -18.91 -11.59 9.44
C GLU A 86 -18.17 -10.26 9.19
N LEU A 87 -17.56 -9.66 10.21
CA LEU A 87 -16.82 -8.41 10.08
C LEU A 87 -15.57 -8.57 9.21
N HIS A 88 -14.87 -9.71 9.30
CA HIS A 88 -13.73 -10.01 8.44
C HIS A 88 -14.16 -10.19 6.98
N GLN A 89 -15.26 -10.90 6.76
CA GLN A 89 -15.85 -11.10 5.44
C GLN A 89 -16.26 -9.74 4.82
N GLU A 90 -16.94 -8.89 5.59
CA GLU A 90 -17.35 -7.56 5.12
C GLU A 90 -16.14 -6.67 4.78
N LEU A 91 -15.10 -6.68 5.62
CA LEU A 91 -13.86 -5.94 5.34
C LEU A 91 -13.18 -6.46 4.06
N GLN A 92 -13.20 -7.78 3.85
CA GLN A 92 -12.65 -8.40 2.65
C GLN A 92 -13.47 -8.04 1.41
N GLU A 93 -14.79 -7.96 1.50
CA GLU A 93 -15.68 -7.53 0.43
C GLU A 93 -15.45 -6.06 0.05
N LEU A 94 -15.35 -5.17 1.03
CA LEU A 94 -15.03 -3.76 0.79
C LEU A 94 -13.62 -3.54 0.21
N ASN A 95 -12.67 -4.42 0.51
CA ASN A 95 -11.35 -4.41 -0.12
C ASN A 95 -11.40 -4.99 -1.55
N ALA A 96 -12.25 -5.99 -1.80
CA ALA A 96 -12.41 -6.60 -3.12
C ALA A 96 -13.09 -5.68 -4.14
N HIS A 97 -13.89 -4.71 -3.69
CA HIS A 97 -14.49 -3.69 -4.57
C HIS A 97 -13.44 -2.75 -5.25
N ILE A 98 -12.17 -2.84 -4.84
CA ILE A 98 -11.03 -2.16 -5.49
C ILE A 98 -10.35 -3.06 -6.54
N VAL A 99 -10.56 -4.39 -6.52
CA VAL A 99 -9.83 -5.36 -7.36
C VAL A 99 -10.68 -5.93 -8.52
N VAL A 100 -12.00 -5.70 -8.59
CA VAL A 100 -12.84 -6.18 -9.71
C VAL A 100 -12.99 -5.13 -10.84
N LYS A 101 -11.98 -4.29 -11.01
CA LYS A 101 -11.84 -3.44 -12.20
C LYS A 101 -10.37 -3.32 -12.61
N ASP A 102 -9.68 -4.46 -12.67
CA ASP A 102 -8.53 -4.63 -13.56
C ASP A 102 -8.98 -5.47 -14.78
N PRO A 103 -8.77 -5.00 -16.01
CA PRO A 103 -9.35 -5.57 -17.24
C PRO A 103 -8.43 -6.64 -17.85
N GLU A 104 -8.14 -7.73 -17.15
CA GLU A 104 -7.26 -8.76 -17.71
C GLU A 104 -7.72 -10.16 -17.26
N ASP A 105 -8.83 -10.67 -17.81
CA ASP A 105 -9.11 -12.11 -17.92
C ASP A 105 -10.38 -12.38 -18.77
N LEU A 106 -10.28 -12.13 -20.08
CA LEU A 106 -10.90 -13.01 -21.09
C LEU A 106 -10.18 -12.86 -22.44
N SER A 107 -8.94 -13.34 -22.47
CA SER A 107 -8.26 -13.69 -23.72
C SER A 107 -8.89 -14.99 -24.27
N ASP A 108 -9.95 -14.86 -25.05
CA ASP A 108 -10.18 -15.76 -26.18
C ASP A 108 -10.55 -14.92 -27.41
N CYS A 109 -9.76 -15.09 -28.46
CA CYS A 109 -9.74 -14.27 -29.68
C CYS A 109 -10.97 -14.58 -30.57
N PRO A 110 -11.57 -13.59 -31.25
CA PRO A 110 -11.15 -13.37 -32.64
C PRO A 110 -11.02 -11.89 -33.03
N GLN A 111 -9.81 -11.53 -33.42
CA GLN A 111 -9.36 -10.50 -34.35
C GLN A 111 -10.43 -9.58 -34.99
N THR A 112 -10.36 -8.28 -34.66
CA THR A 112 -10.71 -7.18 -35.57
C THR A 112 -9.69 -6.03 -35.42
N PRO A 113 -9.16 -5.45 -36.52
CA PRO A 113 -8.23 -4.34 -36.46
C PRO A 113 -8.98 -3.01 -36.28
N ASP A 114 -8.26 -2.01 -35.78
CA ASP A 114 -8.60 -0.58 -35.77
C ASP A 114 -9.40 -0.04 -34.58
N THR A 115 -8.70 0.34 -33.50
CA THR A 115 -8.84 1.64 -32.79
C THR A 115 -7.79 1.79 -31.66
N PRO A 116 -7.20 2.98 -31.44
CA PRO A 116 -6.07 3.16 -30.53
C PRO A 116 -6.53 3.26 -29.07
N ASN A 117 -6.18 2.26 -28.26
CA ASN A 117 -6.29 2.30 -26.80
C ASN A 117 -5.18 3.18 -26.22
N SER A 118 -5.39 4.50 -26.16
CA SER A 118 -4.44 5.46 -25.57
C SER A 118 -4.87 5.99 -24.19
N GLU A 119 -6.02 5.60 -23.65
CA GLU A 119 -6.54 6.16 -22.40
C GLU A 119 -6.29 5.29 -21.16
N SER A 120 -6.10 3.97 -21.31
CA SER A 120 -5.88 3.07 -20.16
C SER A 120 -4.44 3.04 -19.64
N ARG A 121 -3.46 3.58 -20.40
CA ARG A 121 -2.04 3.64 -19.98
C ARG A 121 -1.66 4.91 -19.23
N SER A 122 -2.40 6.01 -19.43
CA SER A 122 -2.15 7.29 -18.77
C SER A 122 -2.58 7.26 -17.29
N SER A 123 -3.64 6.54 -16.96
CA SER A 123 -4.13 6.38 -15.58
C SER A 123 -3.16 5.55 -14.72
N ALA A 124 -2.64 4.44 -15.25
CA ALA A 124 -1.65 3.59 -14.58
C ALA A 124 -0.30 4.31 -14.39
N SER A 125 0.16 5.07 -15.39
CA SER A 125 1.39 5.87 -15.29
C SER A 125 1.23 7.02 -14.29
N SER A 126 0.04 7.64 -14.22
CA SER A 126 -0.29 8.69 -13.26
C SER A 126 -0.38 8.19 -11.81
N SER A 127 -0.97 7.01 -11.60
CA SER A 127 -1.00 6.35 -10.28
C SER A 127 0.41 6.00 -9.80
N ARG A 128 1.24 5.40 -10.68
CA ARG A 128 2.65 5.10 -10.39
C ARG A 128 3.46 6.36 -10.09
N MET A 129 3.25 7.43 -10.84
CA MET A 129 3.90 8.74 -10.60
C MET A 129 3.56 9.30 -9.23
N THR A 130 2.29 9.23 -8.84
CA THR A 130 1.81 9.69 -7.54
C THR A 130 2.38 8.86 -6.39
N ALA A 131 2.46 7.54 -6.56
CA ALA A 131 3.06 6.64 -5.59
C ALA A 131 4.56 6.93 -5.38
N LEU A 132 5.32 7.12 -6.46
CA LEU A 132 6.75 7.45 -6.39
C LEU A 132 7.01 8.80 -5.71
N LYS A 133 6.17 9.81 -5.98
CA LYS A 133 6.26 11.12 -5.30
C LYS A 133 5.97 11.01 -3.79
N LYS A 134 4.98 10.21 -3.39
CA LYS A 134 4.70 9.93 -1.97
C LYS A 134 5.86 9.20 -1.31
N GLN A 135 6.44 8.22 -1.98
CA GLN A 135 7.60 7.48 -1.45
C GLN A 135 8.83 8.39 -1.30
N LEU A 136 9.03 9.33 -2.24
CA LEU A 136 10.08 10.34 -2.15
C LEU A 136 9.92 11.25 -0.92
N ASP A 137 8.69 11.71 -0.62
CA ASP A 137 8.41 12.53 0.58
C ASP A 137 8.72 11.77 1.88
N ILE A 138 8.36 10.48 1.94
CA ILE A 138 8.66 9.62 3.08
C ILE A 138 10.17 9.50 3.29
N GLU A 139 10.92 9.16 2.24
CA GLU A 139 12.37 8.99 2.35
C GLU A 139 13.09 10.31 2.67
N LEU A 140 12.57 11.45 2.20
CA LEU A 140 13.07 12.78 2.61
C LEU A 140 12.86 13.05 4.10
N LYS A 141 11.71 12.67 4.66
CA LYS A 141 11.43 12.78 6.10
C LYS A 141 12.32 11.84 6.92
N VAL A 142 12.55 10.62 6.44
CA VAL A 142 13.48 9.68 7.08
C VAL A 142 14.91 10.23 7.06
N LYS A 143 15.36 10.78 5.92
CA LYS A 143 16.67 11.44 5.78
C LYS A 143 16.84 12.56 6.79
N LEU A 144 15.85 13.45 6.90
CA LEU A 144 15.86 14.55 7.87
C LEU A 144 15.85 14.04 9.33
N GLY A 145 15.05 13.01 9.63
CA GLY A 145 15.02 12.38 10.94
C GLY A 145 16.38 11.80 11.34
N ALA A 146 17.06 11.14 10.40
CA ALA A 146 18.41 10.61 10.60
C ALA A 146 19.45 11.74 10.79
N GLU A 147 19.38 12.83 10.01
CA GLU A 147 20.21 14.02 10.19
C GLU A 147 20.04 14.64 11.59
N ASN A 148 18.80 14.75 12.07
CA ASN A 148 18.51 15.24 13.43
C ASN A 148 19.06 14.30 14.51
N MET A 149 18.92 12.99 14.34
CA MET A 149 19.50 12.02 15.27
C MET A 149 21.03 12.13 15.31
N ILE A 150 21.70 12.24 14.17
CA ILE A 150 23.16 12.44 14.11
C ILE A 150 23.56 13.72 14.84
N HIS A 151 22.82 14.82 14.64
CA HIS A 151 23.07 16.08 15.36
C HIS A 151 22.90 15.95 16.88
N MET A 152 21.93 15.15 17.35
CA MET A 152 21.75 14.90 18.78
C MET A 152 22.86 14.06 19.39
N TYR A 153 23.40 13.09 18.64
CA TYR A 153 24.38 12.13 19.14
C TYR A 153 25.84 12.43 18.75
N SER A 154 26.10 13.47 17.95
CA SER A 154 27.47 13.85 17.51
C SER A 154 28.39 14.25 18.66
N ASN A 155 27.81 14.76 19.75
CA ASN A 155 28.53 15.24 20.94
C ASN A 155 28.31 14.32 22.16
N GLY A 156 27.70 13.15 21.95
CA GLY A 156 27.28 12.22 22.99
C GLY A 156 28.41 11.39 23.63
N SER A 157 28.05 10.68 24.69
CA SER A 157 28.98 9.78 25.41
C SER A 157 29.29 8.52 24.57
N SER A 158 30.26 7.71 25.00
CA SER A 158 30.58 6.42 24.35
C SER A 158 29.38 5.46 24.24
N LYS A 159 28.35 5.63 25.10
CA LYS A 159 27.08 4.90 25.06
C LYS A 159 26.24 5.23 23.81
N ASP A 160 26.36 6.45 23.28
CA ASP A 160 25.59 6.95 22.15
C ASP A 160 26.21 6.55 20.80
N ARG A 161 27.45 6.03 20.80
CA ARG A 161 28.19 5.66 19.60
C ARG A 161 27.44 4.64 18.73
N LYS A 162 26.72 3.70 19.35
CA LYS A 162 25.89 2.73 18.63
C LYS A 162 24.69 3.40 17.96
N LEU A 163 24.03 4.32 18.66
CA LEU A 163 22.88 5.07 18.12
C LEU A 163 23.31 5.99 16.97
N LEU A 164 24.48 6.63 17.11
CA LEU A 164 25.08 7.45 16.07
C LEU A 164 25.39 6.63 14.81
N ALA A 165 25.97 5.43 14.97
CA ALA A 165 26.22 4.52 13.85
C ALA A 165 24.92 4.09 13.14
N THR A 166 23.87 3.74 13.90
CA THR A 166 22.55 3.42 13.33
C THR A 166 21.96 4.61 12.57
N ALA A 167 22.05 5.83 13.12
CA ALA A 167 21.55 7.03 12.47
C ALA A 167 22.33 7.36 11.19
N GLN A 168 23.66 7.15 11.19
CA GLN A 168 24.50 7.28 9.99
C GLN A 168 24.11 6.27 8.91
N GLN A 169 23.84 5.02 9.30
CA GLN A 169 23.37 4.00 8.37
C GLN A 169 22.01 4.39 7.76
N MET A 170 21.05 4.78 8.59
CA MET A 170 19.74 5.26 8.13
C MET A 170 19.85 6.46 7.18
N LEU A 171 20.79 7.36 7.42
CA LEU A 171 21.04 8.50 6.55
C LEU A 171 21.56 8.06 5.17
N GLN A 172 22.47 7.08 5.11
CA GLN A 172 22.99 6.57 3.83
C GLN A 172 21.93 5.77 3.06
N ASP A 173 21.17 4.93 3.76
CA ASP A 173 20.09 4.14 3.16
C ASP A 173 19.01 5.05 2.57
N SER A 174 18.56 6.05 3.32
CA SER A 174 17.56 7.02 2.83
C SER A 174 18.08 7.85 1.65
N LYS A 175 19.35 8.30 1.66
CA LYS A 175 19.97 8.98 0.50
C LYS A 175 19.98 8.11 -0.75
N THR A 176 20.35 6.84 -0.62
CA THR A 176 20.37 5.90 -1.75
C THR A 176 18.96 5.69 -2.30
N LYS A 177 17.97 5.49 -1.43
CA LYS A 177 16.57 5.29 -1.83
C LYS A 177 15.98 6.53 -2.51
N ILE A 178 16.27 7.73 -2.01
CA ILE A 178 15.87 9.00 -2.64
C ILE A 178 16.35 9.03 -4.10
N GLU A 179 17.61 8.66 -4.34
CA GLU A 179 18.18 8.70 -5.68
C GLU A 179 17.56 7.64 -6.61
N ILE A 180 17.34 6.43 -6.11
CA ILE A 180 16.63 5.38 -6.86
C ILE A 180 15.21 5.83 -7.23
N ILE A 181 14.47 6.44 -6.29
CA ILE A 181 13.11 6.92 -6.54
C ILE A 181 13.11 8.07 -7.54
N ARG A 182 14.05 9.02 -7.43
CA ARG A 182 14.22 10.12 -8.40
C ARG A 182 14.48 9.58 -9.81
N MET A 183 15.39 8.61 -9.94
CA MET A 183 15.66 7.94 -11.21
C MET A 183 14.41 7.24 -11.75
N GLN A 184 13.62 6.58 -10.91
CA GLN A 184 12.36 5.96 -11.32
C GLN A 184 11.33 6.98 -11.79
N ILE A 185 11.23 8.15 -11.14
CA ILE A 185 10.38 9.27 -11.57
C ILE A 185 10.82 9.76 -12.94
N LEU A 186 12.11 10.06 -13.12
CA LEU A 186 12.67 10.51 -14.40
C LEU A 186 12.41 9.50 -15.53
N LYS A 187 12.63 8.21 -15.25
CA LYS A 187 12.34 7.12 -16.19
C LYS A 187 10.85 7.03 -16.53
N THR A 188 9.96 7.23 -15.56
CA THR A 188 8.50 7.22 -15.78
C THR A 188 8.07 8.38 -16.68
N VAL A 189 8.62 9.58 -16.46
CA VAL A 189 8.36 10.76 -17.31
C VAL A 189 8.85 10.50 -18.74
N GLN A 190 10.08 10.01 -18.91
CA GLN A 190 10.63 9.70 -20.23
C GLN A 190 9.80 8.64 -20.96
N THR A 191 9.40 7.54 -20.30
CA THR A 191 8.54 6.50 -20.93
C THR A 191 7.14 7.00 -21.32
N SER A 192 6.65 8.08 -20.70
CA SER A 192 5.39 8.71 -21.09
C SER A 192 5.53 9.60 -22.32
N GLU A 193 6.74 10.12 -22.60
CA GLU A 193 7.03 10.97 -23.76
C GLU A 193 7.38 10.14 -25.02
N VAL A 194 7.96 8.93 -24.91
CA VAL A 194 8.32 8.11 -26.09
C VAL A 194 7.14 7.43 -26.80
N SER A 195 5.90 7.61 -26.31
CA SER A 195 4.70 7.05 -26.96
C SER A 195 3.98 8.05 -27.87
N PHE A 196 4.43 9.31 -27.90
CA PHE A 196 3.90 10.33 -28.80
C PHE A 196 5.09 11.04 -29.44
N ASP A 197 5.35 10.69 -30.70
CA ASP A 197 5.72 11.59 -31.80
C ASP A 197 6.78 10.99 -32.74
N ASN A 198 6.31 10.23 -33.72
CA ASN A 198 6.82 10.35 -35.08
C ASN A 198 6.14 11.60 -35.68
N GLY A 199 6.72 12.79 -35.55
CA GLY A 199 6.09 13.99 -36.13
C GLY A 199 6.53 15.36 -35.62
N ASP A 200 7.80 15.73 -35.87
CA ASP A 200 8.27 17.12 -35.98
C ASP A 200 7.83 18.15 -34.91
N GLY A 201 8.71 18.47 -33.95
CA GLY A 201 8.52 19.67 -33.13
C GLY A 201 9.57 19.92 -32.05
N ILE A 202 10.53 20.80 -32.35
CA ILE A 202 11.58 21.30 -31.45
C ILE A 202 10.97 21.91 -30.17
N GLY A 203 11.29 21.34 -28.99
CA GLY A 203 10.83 21.88 -27.70
C GLY A 203 11.53 21.29 -26.47
N LYS A 204 12.78 21.70 -26.23
CA LYS A 204 13.55 21.52 -24.98
C LYS A 204 13.60 20.10 -24.40
N ARG A 205 14.42 19.24 -25.03
CA ARG A 205 15.08 18.13 -24.31
C ARG A 205 15.87 18.71 -23.15
N LYS A 206 15.31 18.70 -21.93
CA LYS A 206 16.12 18.83 -20.72
C LYS A 206 17.01 17.59 -20.72
N ASN A 207 18.30 17.78 -20.96
CA ASN A 207 19.33 16.77 -20.70
C ASN A 207 19.18 16.36 -19.23
N CYS A 208 18.40 15.31 -18.98
CA CYS A 208 18.49 14.58 -17.73
C CYS A 208 19.73 13.73 -17.90
N ASN A 209 20.82 14.11 -17.22
CA ASN A 209 22.06 13.37 -17.23
C ASN A 209 21.84 12.05 -16.49
N VAL A 210 21.17 11.10 -17.14
CA VAL A 210 20.93 9.75 -16.62
C VAL A 210 22.26 9.13 -16.18
N LEU A 211 23.37 9.43 -16.86
CA LEU A 211 24.71 8.99 -16.42
C LEU A 211 25.14 9.56 -15.06
N GLU A 212 24.85 10.82 -14.73
CA GLU A 212 25.22 11.41 -13.44
C GLU A 212 24.41 10.78 -12.30
N ASP A 213 23.12 10.52 -12.51
CA ASP A 213 22.27 9.86 -11.52
C ASP A 213 22.70 8.38 -11.31
N TYR A 214 23.05 7.67 -12.39
CA TYR A 214 23.63 6.32 -12.30
C TYR A 214 24.99 6.31 -11.60
N LEU A 215 25.86 7.29 -11.89
CA LEU A 215 27.16 7.45 -11.22
C LEU A 215 26.99 7.74 -9.72
N ASN A 216 26.00 8.56 -9.35
CA ASN A 216 25.69 8.87 -7.95
C ASN A 216 25.16 7.64 -7.19
N ILE A 217 24.25 6.87 -7.77
CA ILE A 217 23.78 5.59 -7.20
C ILE A 217 24.94 4.61 -7.06
N PHE A 218 25.74 4.45 -8.11
CA PHE A 218 26.89 3.55 -8.10
C PHE A 218 27.92 3.96 -7.04
N CYS A 219 28.20 5.27 -6.92
CA CYS A 219 29.09 5.82 -5.89
C CYS A 219 28.54 5.58 -4.47
N CYS A 220 27.23 5.74 -4.26
CA CYS A 220 26.59 5.50 -2.98
C CYS A 220 26.62 4.00 -2.58
N ILE A 221 26.29 3.11 -3.52
CA ILE A 221 26.35 1.65 -3.31
C ILE A 221 27.78 1.16 -3.09
N LYS A 222 28.75 1.68 -3.85
CA LYS A 222 30.17 1.37 -3.71
C LYS A 222 30.70 1.82 -2.35
N SER A 223 30.36 3.04 -1.92
CA SER A 223 30.74 3.55 -0.59
C SER A 223 30.14 2.72 0.54
N HIS A 224 28.89 2.28 0.41
CA HIS A 224 28.24 1.42 1.39
C HIS A 224 28.87 0.02 1.46
N SER A 225 29.19 -0.58 0.31
CA SER A 225 29.87 -1.88 0.26
C SER A 225 31.28 -1.82 0.86
N ILE A 226 32.02 -0.73 0.62
CA ILE A 226 33.33 -0.50 1.23
C ILE A 226 33.20 -0.32 2.75
N SER A 227 32.18 0.42 3.22
CA SER A 227 31.92 0.59 4.66
C SER A 227 31.56 -0.74 5.36
N TRP A 228 30.74 -1.58 4.72
CA TRP A 228 30.42 -2.93 5.23
C TRP A 228 31.66 -3.83 5.30
N LEU A 229 32.48 -3.82 4.25
CA LEU A 229 33.74 -4.57 4.24
C LEU A 229 34.70 -4.08 5.33
N SER A 230 34.74 -2.78 5.60
CA SER A 230 35.60 -2.22 6.66
C SER A 230 35.09 -2.53 8.08
N SER A 231 33.77 -2.67 8.28
CA SER A 231 33.18 -3.08 9.57
C SER A 231 33.12 -4.60 9.78
N ALA A 232 33.29 -5.41 8.74
CA ALA A 232 33.33 -6.87 8.84
C ALA A 232 34.76 -7.45 9.03
N VAL A 233 35.79 -6.61 8.89
CA VAL A 233 37.22 -7.00 9.00
C VAL A 233 37.84 -6.63 10.36
N PHE A 234 37.05 -6.13 11.32
CA PHE A 234 37.44 -5.89 12.71
C PHE A 234 36.36 -6.40 13.67
#